data_AF-A0A942HER9-F1
#
_entry.id   AF-A0A942HER9-F1
#
_cell.length_a   1.000
_cell.length_b   1.000
_cell.length_c   1.000
_cell.angle_alpha   90.00
_cell.angle_beta   90.00
_cell.angle_gamma   90.00
#
_symmetry.space_group_name_H-M   'P 1'
#
loop_
_entity.id
_entity.type
_entity.pdbx_description
1 polymer ?
#
loop_
_entity_poly.entity_id
_entity_poly.type
_entity_poly.pdbx_seq_one_letter_code
_entity_poly.pdbx_strand_id
1 'polypeptide(L)'
;MKKPGVIAALVLSGTMGMLLSAQEPSTVVMKSGERISAELVDMNASGFAVRVNGQDRMIPTGDVAAVEFAVGPIPADAQNRINAGQQVVVLRNGQVVEGRLSDVGGTRPLRLTVDTPSGQREFTSNDVAQIHLSRGAAGQAVATSGQAQQAPAGAMTISVPANQPWTDTGITVQRGERIQFNASGDIMVAANASSGVGGSPIQAGGRLPVANAGVGALIARVGNGPAFLIATNTAPIPMPANGRLQLGINDDHHADNTGNFTVAITRAGR
;
A
#
# COMPACT_ATOMS: atom_id res chain seq x y z
N MET A 1 -19.59 49.61 -59.48
CA MET A 1 -19.00 48.28 -59.24
C MET A 1 -18.12 48.34 -57.99
N LYS A 2 -18.52 47.69 -56.90
CA LYS A 2 -17.68 47.07 -55.83
C LYS A 2 -18.64 46.60 -54.72
N LYS A 3 -18.62 45.30 -54.43
CA LYS A 3 -19.50 44.58 -53.49
C LYS A 3 -19.06 44.81 -52.04
N PRO A 4 -19.95 44.77 -51.03
CA PRO A 4 -19.55 44.71 -49.63
C PRO A 4 -19.10 43.29 -49.26
N GLY A 5 -17.99 43.20 -48.52
CA GLY A 5 -17.41 41.95 -48.04
C GLY A 5 -18.21 41.34 -46.89
N VAL A 6 -18.46 40.04 -46.99
CA VAL A 6 -19.06 39.21 -45.93
C VAL A 6 -17.93 38.77 -44.99
N ILE A 7 -18.03 39.13 -43.71
CA ILE A 7 -17.23 38.52 -42.64
C ILE A 7 -17.94 37.23 -42.24
N ALA A 8 -17.42 36.09 -42.68
CA ALA A 8 -17.84 34.79 -42.21
C ALA A 8 -17.18 34.50 -40.85
N ALA A 9 -17.97 34.51 -39.78
CA ALA A 9 -17.57 33.99 -38.49
C ALA A 9 -17.53 32.46 -38.57
N LEU A 10 -16.34 31.88 -38.57
CA LEU A 10 -16.13 30.44 -38.46
C LEU A 10 -16.32 30.04 -37.00
N VAL A 11 -17.54 29.62 -36.64
CA VAL A 11 -17.80 28.93 -35.38
C VAL A 11 -17.28 27.51 -35.53
N LEU A 12 -16.04 27.26 -35.09
CA LEU A 12 -15.57 25.90 -34.84
C LEU A 12 -16.25 25.40 -33.56
N SER A 13 -17.41 24.77 -33.72
CA SER A 13 -18.02 23.92 -32.71
C SER A 13 -17.16 22.66 -32.56
N GLY A 14 -15.99 22.82 -31.95
CA GLY A 14 -15.16 21.70 -31.53
C GLY A 14 -15.81 21.10 -30.29
N THR A 15 -16.58 20.03 -30.45
CA THR A 15 -16.85 19.10 -29.36
C THR A 15 -15.50 18.61 -28.87
N MET A 16 -15.01 19.20 -27.79
CA MET A 16 -13.85 18.71 -27.06
C MET A 16 -14.25 17.35 -26.53
N GLY A 17 -13.97 16.30 -27.30
CA GLY A 17 -13.91 14.96 -26.76
C GLY A 17 -12.89 15.01 -25.64
N MET A 18 -13.36 15.00 -24.40
CA MET A 18 -12.50 14.74 -23.26
C MET A 18 -11.92 13.36 -23.53
N LEU A 19 -10.71 13.32 -24.06
CA LEU A 19 -9.86 12.16 -23.95
C LEU A 19 -9.69 11.97 -22.44
N LEU A 20 -10.49 11.08 -21.87
CA LEU A 20 -10.21 10.45 -20.59
C LEU A 20 -8.84 9.81 -20.75
N SER A 21 -7.80 10.57 -20.43
CA SER A 21 -6.46 10.05 -20.28
C SER A 21 -6.59 8.95 -19.23
N ALA A 22 -6.47 7.68 -19.64
CA ALA A 22 -6.43 6.56 -18.71
C ALA A 22 -5.25 6.81 -17.78
N GLN A 23 -5.53 7.39 -16.61
CA GLN A 23 -4.56 7.56 -15.54
C GLN A 23 -4.07 6.15 -15.21
N GLU A 24 -2.77 5.92 -15.28
CA GLU A 24 -2.22 4.66 -14.81
C GLU A 24 -2.19 4.77 -13.28
N PRO A 25 -3.08 4.06 -12.57
CA PRO A 25 -3.20 4.24 -11.13
C PRO A 25 -1.94 3.68 -10.48
N SER A 26 -1.24 4.51 -9.73
CA SER A 26 -0.17 4.08 -8.86
C SER A 26 -0.47 4.48 -7.42
N THR A 27 0.16 3.82 -6.46
CA THR A 27 0.16 4.22 -5.06
C THR A 27 1.61 4.42 -4.64
N VAL A 28 1.91 5.60 -4.11
CA VAL A 28 3.19 5.83 -3.42
C VAL A 28 3.01 5.49 -1.96
N VAL A 29 3.80 4.53 -1.48
CA VAL A 29 3.85 4.14 -0.09
C VAL A 29 4.99 4.89 0.57
N MET A 30 4.69 5.70 1.57
CA MET A 30 5.65 6.45 2.35
C MET A 30 6.29 5.55 3.41
N LYS A 31 7.50 5.88 3.88
CA LYS A 31 8.16 5.16 5.00
C LYS A 31 7.40 5.29 6.33
N SER A 32 6.55 6.30 6.47
CA SER A 32 5.60 6.42 7.56
C SER A 32 4.48 5.35 7.52
N GLY A 33 4.30 4.68 6.38
CA GLY A 33 3.17 3.80 6.09
C GLY A 33 1.97 4.53 5.48
N GLU A 34 2.03 5.86 5.33
CA GLU A 34 1.03 6.61 4.56
C GLU A 34 1.03 6.14 3.11
N ARG A 35 -0.15 5.98 2.52
CA ARG A 35 -0.32 5.59 1.12
C ARG A 35 -1.02 6.70 0.37
N ILE A 36 -0.42 7.11 -0.75
CA ILE A 36 -0.86 8.22 -1.57
C ILE A 36 -1.24 7.68 -2.93
N SER A 37 -2.54 7.63 -3.23
CA SER A 37 -3.03 7.35 -4.59
C SER A 37 -2.59 8.48 -5.52
N ALA A 38 -1.81 8.15 -6.54
CA ALA A 38 -1.21 9.12 -7.46
C ALA A 38 -0.96 8.52 -8.84
N GLU A 39 -0.72 9.37 -9.83
CA GLU A 39 -0.09 8.96 -11.08
C GLU A 39 1.41 9.19 -10.97
N LEU A 40 2.23 8.16 -11.12
CA LEU A 40 3.68 8.33 -11.24
C LEU A 40 3.98 8.97 -12.61
N VAL A 41 4.79 10.02 -12.62
CA VAL A 41 5.12 10.76 -13.85
C VAL A 41 6.58 10.54 -14.24
N ASP A 42 7.50 10.74 -13.29
CA ASP A 42 8.94 10.73 -13.53
C ASP A 42 9.69 10.47 -12.21
N MET A 43 10.95 10.10 -12.29
CA MET A 43 11.87 10.02 -11.16
C MET A 43 13.17 10.70 -11.54
N ASN A 44 13.61 11.63 -10.72
CA ASN A 44 14.88 12.31 -10.89
C ASN A 44 15.65 12.37 -9.58
N ALA A 45 16.79 13.06 -9.58
CA ALA A 45 17.65 13.19 -8.41
C ALA A 45 16.94 13.80 -7.18
N SER A 46 15.86 14.57 -7.38
CA SER A 46 15.08 15.20 -6.32
C SER A 46 14.01 14.27 -5.73
N GLY A 47 13.61 13.20 -6.43
CA GLY A 47 12.57 12.30 -5.97
C GLY A 47 11.66 11.77 -7.07
N PHE A 48 10.46 11.34 -6.64
CA PHE A 48 9.37 10.90 -7.49
C PHE A 48 8.45 12.08 -7.80
N ALA A 49 8.35 12.44 -9.08
CA ALA A 49 7.33 13.33 -9.57
C ALA A 49 6.03 12.54 -9.73
N VAL A 50 4.99 12.95 -9.02
CA VAL A 50 3.68 12.32 -9.05
C VAL A 50 2.59 13.35 -9.25
N ARG A 51 1.44 12.92 -9.77
CA ARG A 51 0.24 13.72 -9.89
C ARG A 51 -0.84 13.19 -8.97
N VAL A 52 -1.20 13.98 -7.96
CA VAL A 52 -2.25 13.65 -6.98
C VAL A 52 -3.44 14.56 -7.25
N ASN A 53 -4.61 13.98 -7.53
CA ASN A 53 -5.83 14.74 -7.88
C ASN A 53 -5.60 15.79 -8.98
N GLY A 54 -4.77 15.46 -9.98
CA GLY A 54 -4.45 16.36 -11.09
C GLY A 54 -3.39 17.43 -10.78
N GLN A 55 -2.86 17.49 -9.56
CA GLN A 55 -1.81 18.42 -9.16
C GLN A 55 -0.45 17.72 -9.07
N ASP A 56 0.58 18.34 -9.66
CA ASP A 56 1.94 17.81 -9.62
C ASP A 56 2.57 18.01 -8.22
N ARG A 57 3.20 16.97 -7.72
CA ARG A 57 3.88 16.92 -6.42
C ARG A 57 5.20 16.17 -6.56
N MET A 58 6.24 16.70 -5.95
CA MET A 58 7.52 16.00 -5.78
C MET A 58 7.56 15.32 -4.42
N ILE A 59 7.90 14.03 -4.39
CA ILE A 59 8.09 13.26 -3.15
C ILE A 59 9.56 12.81 -3.08
N PRO A 60 10.33 13.21 -2.05
CA PRO A 60 11.72 12.81 -1.93
C PRO A 60 11.89 11.28 -1.90
N THR A 61 12.86 10.73 -2.63
CA THR A 61 13.17 9.29 -2.62
C THR A 61 13.42 8.76 -1.20
N GLY A 62 13.97 9.60 -0.33
CA GLY A 62 14.22 9.29 1.08
C GLY A 62 12.95 9.01 1.89
N ASP A 63 11.79 9.51 1.45
CA ASP A 63 10.51 9.35 2.15
C ASP A 63 9.66 8.23 1.58
N VAL A 64 9.96 7.77 0.36
CA VAL A 64 9.24 6.68 -0.32
C VAL A 64 9.77 5.33 0.15
N ALA A 65 8.84 4.45 0.54
CA ALA A 65 9.08 3.04 0.82
C ALA A 65 8.82 2.17 -0.41
N ALA A 66 7.75 2.44 -1.15
CA ALA A 66 7.41 1.69 -2.35
C ALA A 66 6.58 2.52 -3.35
N VAL A 67 6.55 2.07 -4.60
CA VAL A 67 5.60 2.50 -5.62
C VAL A 67 4.87 1.28 -6.16
N GLU A 68 3.54 1.29 -6.14
CA GLU A 68 2.71 0.15 -6.50
C GLU A 68 1.79 0.49 -7.66
N PHE A 69 1.88 -0.26 -8.76
CA PHE A 69 0.98 -0.21 -9.91
C PHE A 69 -0.14 -1.26 -9.82
N ALA A 70 -0.04 -2.15 -8.84
CA ALA A 70 -1.03 -3.15 -8.52
C ALA A 70 -0.99 -3.45 -7.01
N VAL A 71 -2.18 -3.49 -6.39
CA VAL A 71 -2.31 -4.05 -5.04
C VAL A 71 -2.28 -5.57 -5.16
N GLY A 72 -1.46 -6.21 -4.34
CA GLY A 72 -1.29 -7.65 -4.32
C GLY A 72 -0.34 -8.10 -3.21
N PRO A 73 -0.33 -9.41 -2.90
CA PRO A 73 0.56 -9.94 -1.88
C PRO A 73 2.02 -9.77 -2.31
N ILE A 74 2.89 -9.38 -1.38
CA ILE A 74 4.33 -9.37 -1.59
C ILE A 74 4.81 -10.84 -1.52
N PRO A 75 5.46 -11.37 -2.58
CA PRO A 75 6.05 -12.71 -2.53
C PRO A 75 7.03 -12.86 -1.36
N ALA A 76 7.10 -14.04 -0.75
CA ALA A 76 7.91 -14.26 0.46
C ALA A 76 9.42 -13.98 0.23
N ASP A 77 9.91 -14.26 -0.97
CA ASP A 77 11.29 -13.94 -1.36
C ASP A 77 11.52 -12.43 -1.48
N ALA A 78 10.59 -11.67 -2.09
CA ALA A 78 10.62 -10.20 -2.08
C ALA A 78 10.61 -9.66 -0.65
N GLN A 79 9.73 -10.19 0.20
CA GLN A 79 9.62 -9.76 1.60
C GLN A 79 10.95 -9.96 2.36
N ASN A 80 11.63 -11.10 2.16
CA ASN A 80 12.92 -11.37 2.79
C ASN A 80 14.01 -10.38 2.34
N ARG A 81 14.05 -10.06 1.04
CA ARG A 81 15.01 -9.09 0.48
C ARG A 81 14.75 -7.67 0.99
N ILE A 82 13.50 -7.26 1.05
CA ILE A 82 13.07 -5.96 1.62
C ILE A 82 13.51 -5.87 3.09
N ASN A 83 13.30 -6.94 3.87
CA ASN A 83 13.71 -6.99 5.27
C ASN A 83 15.25 -6.92 5.44
N ALA A 84 16.00 -7.42 4.45
CA ALA A 84 17.45 -7.29 4.38
C ALA A 84 17.93 -5.90 3.89
N GLY A 85 17.01 -4.97 3.63
CA GLY A 85 17.31 -3.61 3.15
C GLY A 85 17.59 -3.51 1.65
N GLN A 86 17.32 -4.57 0.89
CA GLN A 86 17.51 -4.59 -0.56
C GLN A 86 16.34 -3.90 -1.28
N GLN A 87 16.64 -3.32 -2.43
CA GLN A 87 15.62 -2.82 -3.36
C GLN A 87 15.17 -3.94 -4.28
N VAL A 88 13.85 -4.06 -4.46
CA VAL A 88 13.28 -5.11 -5.30
C VAL A 88 12.15 -4.58 -6.16
N VAL A 89 12.03 -5.16 -7.36
CA VAL A 89 10.90 -4.97 -8.26
C VAL A 89 10.14 -6.29 -8.34
N VAL A 90 8.86 -6.25 -7.99
CA VAL A 90 7.93 -7.37 -8.11
C VAL A 90 7.16 -7.18 -9.41
N LEU A 91 7.26 -8.15 -10.30
CA LEU A 91 6.51 -8.17 -11.56
C LEU A 91 5.11 -8.74 -11.34
N ARG A 92 4.16 -8.40 -12.22
CA ARG A 92 2.77 -8.88 -12.15
C ARG A 92 2.66 -10.41 -12.28
N ASN A 93 3.63 -11.06 -12.89
CA ASN A 93 3.72 -12.53 -12.95
C ASN A 93 4.27 -13.17 -11.66
N GLY A 94 4.56 -12.37 -10.62
CA GLY A 94 5.11 -12.81 -9.34
C GLY A 94 6.64 -12.93 -9.30
N GLN A 95 7.34 -12.70 -10.41
CA GLN A 95 8.80 -12.75 -10.43
C GLN A 95 9.40 -11.56 -9.66
N VAL A 96 10.43 -11.82 -8.85
CA VAL A 96 11.13 -10.81 -8.06
C VAL A 96 12.50 -10.51 -8.63
N VAL A 97 12.72 -9.27 -9.02
CA VAL A 97 14.00 -8.76 -9.54
C VAL A 97 14.66 -7.90 -8.45
N GLU A 98 15.89 -8.24 -8.07
CA GLU A 98 16.70 -7.36 -7.21
C GLU A 98 17.36 -6.27 -8.05
N GLY A 99 17.24 -5.02 -7.61
CA GLY A 99 17.85 -3.88 -8.30
C GLY A 99 17.31 -2.54 -7.84
N ARG A 100 18.08 -1.49 -8.12
CA ARG A 100 17.72 -0.11 -7.77
C ARG A 100 17.00 0.56 -8.94
N LEU A 101 15.84 1.15 -8.70
CA LEU A 101 15.20 2.02 -9.69
C LEU A 101 16.07 3.28 -9.90
N SER A 102 16.50 3.52 -11.13
CA SER A 102 17.42 4.61 -11.48
C SER A 102 16.80 5.68 -12.37
N ASP A 103 15.77 5.35 -13.14
CA ASP A 103 15.05 6.28 -14.01
C ASP A 103 13.59 5.82 -14.21
N VAL A 104 12.68 6.79 -14.33
CA VAL A 104 11.28 6.56 -14.73
C VAL A 104 10.99 7.52 -15.85
N GLY A 105 10.73 7.00 -17.05
CA GLY A 105 10.46 7.85 -18.21
C GLY A 105 9.30 7.33 -19.05
N GLY A 106 9.07 7.98 -20.19
CA GLY A 106 7.94 7.67 -21.06
C GLY A 106 6.62 8.23 -20.52
N THR A 107 5.53 7.98 -21.25
CA THR A 107 4.24 8.62 -20.97
C THR A 107 3.08 7.66 -20.79
N ARG A 108 3.15 6.43 -21.33
CA ARG A 108 2.27 5.27 -21.04
C ARG A 108 2.56 4.10 -22.01
N PRO A 109 2.87 2.88 -21.51
CA PRO A 109 3.27 2.63 -20.13
C PRO A 109 4.55 3.41 -19.79
N LEU A 110 4.78 3.67 -18.51
CA LEU A 110 6.07 4.19 -18.06
C LEU A 110 7.15 3.15 -18.33
N ARG A 111 8.36 3.62 -18.65
CA ARG A 111 9.59 2.85 -18.75
C ARG A 111 10.35 3.00 -17.44
N LEU A 112 10.63 1.88 -16.80
CA LEU A 112 11.26 1.80 -15.48
C LEU A 112 12.65 1.20 -15.66
N THR A 113 13.69 2.01 -15.48
CA THR A 113 15.09 1.55 -15.59
C THR A 113 15.58 1.11 -14.23
N VAL A 114 16.04 -0.13 -14.14
CA VAL A 114 16.48 -0.77 -12.91
C VAL A 114 17.94 -1.20 -13.06
N ASP A 115 18.81 -0.67 -12.21
CA ASP A 115 20.19 -1.11 -12.09
C ASP A 115 20.23 -2.43 -11.30
N THR A 116 20.49 -3.55 -11.97
CA THR A 116 20.68 -4.85 -11.30
C THR A 116 22.17 -5.19 -11.21
N PRO A 117 22.56 -6.19 -10.39
CA PRO A 117 23.96 -6.65 -10.35
C PRO A 117 24.50 -7.15 -11.70
N SER A 118 23.61 -7.57 -12.61
CA SER A 118 23.97 -8.04 -13.95
C SER A 118 23.93 -6.95 -15.03
N GLY A 119 23.62 -5.70 -14.66
CA GLY A 119 23.48 -4.56 -15.58
C GLY A 119 22.10 -3.91 -15.52
N GLN A 120 21.91 -2.87 -16.34
CA GLN A 120 20.61 -2.20 -16.41
C GLN A 120 19.57 -3.08 -17.11
N ARG A 121 18.36 -3.08 -16.57
CA ARG A 121 17.18 -3.73 -17.15
C ARG A 121 16.05 -2.72 -17.20
N GLU A 122 15.29 -2.74 -18.29
CA GLU A 122 14.10 -1.93 -18.44
C GLU A 122 12.85 -2.79 -18.26
N PHE A 123 11.86 -2.24 -17.56
CA PHE A 123 10.52 -2.80 -17.42
C PHE A 123 9.48 -1.76 -17.83
N THR A 124 8.27 -2.21 -18.11
CA THR A 124 7.13 -1.30 -18.26
C THR A 124 6.27 -1.30 -17.00
N SER A 125 5.55 -0.21 -16.73
CA SER A 125 4.58 -0.14 -15.62
C SER A 125 3.40 -1.13 -15.76
N ASN A 126 3.14 -1.60 -16.98
CA ASN A 126 2.22 -2.72 -17.23
C ASN A 126 2.77 -4.06 -16.71
N ASP A 127 4.08 -4.27 -16.73
CA ASP A 127 4.71 -5.53 -16.29
C ASP A 127 5.03 -5.53 -14.79
N VAL A 128 5.24 -4.35 -14.22
CA VAL A 128 5.59 -4.17 -12.81
C VAL A 128 4.33 -4.12 -11.95
N ALA A 129 4.32 -4.88 -10.85
CA ALA A 129 3.31 -4.76 -9.81
C ALA A 129 3.75 -3.74 -8.76
N GLN A 130 4.97 -3.87 -8.26
CA GLN A 130 5.46 -3.08 -7.12
C GLN A 130 6.98 -2.85 -7.23
N ILE A 131 7.43 -1.69 -6.77
CA ILE A 131 8.84 -1.33 -6.62
C ILE A 131 9.05 -0.99 -5.15
N HIS A 132 9.85 -1.76 -4.44
CA HIS A 132 10.18 -1.52 -3.04
C HIS A 132 11.58 -0.91 -2.94
N LEU A 133 11.65 0.28 -2.36
CA LEU A 133 12.87 1.03 -2.15
C LEU A 133 13.52 0.65 -0.83
N SER A 134 14.81 0.87 -0.74
CA SER A 134 15.54 0.57 0.50
C SER A 134 15.13 1.59 1.56
N ARG A 135 14.89 1.10 2.77
CA ARG A 135 14.88 1.97 3.95
C ARG A 135 16.31 2.48 4.09
N GLY A 136 16.59 3.64 3.52
CA GLY A 136 17.91 4.28 3.57
C GLY A 136 18.54 4.08 4.94
N ALA A 137 19.76 3.56 4.96
CA ALA A 137 20.52 3.35 6.18
C ALA A 137 20.83 4.71 6.82
N ALA A 138 19.95 5.15 7.73
CA ALA A 138 20.36 6.05 8.78
C ALA A 138 21.27 5.26 9.72
N GLY A 139 22.58 5.32 9.46
CA GLY A 139 23.62 4.76 10.31
C GLY A 139 23.86 3.26 10.11
N GLN A 140 25.12 2.91 9.88
CA GLN A 140 25.64 1.58 10.13
C GLN A 140 25.36 1.24 11.60
N ALA A 141 24.31 0.48 11.87
CA ALA A 141 24.26 -0.36 13.05
C ALA A 141 25.02 -1.64 12.68
N VAL A 142 26.09 -1.89 13.45
CA VAL A 142 26.92 -3.08 13.43
C VAL A 142 26.09 -4.33 13.13
N ALA A 143 26.56 -5.12 12.18
CA ALA A 143 26.06 -6.46 11.92
C ALA A 143 26.15 -7.31 13.20
N THR A 144 25.09 -7.35 13.98
CA THR A 144 24.75 -8.53 14.76
C THR A 144 23.94 -9.42 13.83
N SER A 145 24.43 -10.64 13.63
CA SER A 145 23.79 -11.70 12.86
C SER A 145 22.30 -11.79 13.21
N GLY A 146 21.47 -11.15 12.39
CA GLY A 146 20.03 -11.18 12.48
C GLY A 146 19.57 -12.57 12.10
N GLN A 147 19.34 -13.38 13.13
CA GLN A 147 18.43 -14.50 13.04
C GLN A 147 17.18 -13.97 12.33
N ALA A 148 16.82 -14.61 11.21
CA ALA A 148 15.54 -14.38 10.58
C ALA A 148 14.48 -14.34 11.70
N GLN A 149 13.69 -13.26 11.77
CA GLN A 149 12.46 -13.28 12.56
C GLN A 149 11.53 -14.28 11.86
N GLN A 150 11.83 -15.55 12.03
CA GLN A 150 10.89 -16.63 11.91
C GLN A 150 9.71 -16.20 12.76
N ALA A 151 8.51 -16.27 12.18
CA ALA A 151 7.29 -16.11 12.95
C ALA A 151 7.48 -16.87 14.27
N PRO A 152 7.31 -16.23 15.43
CA PRO A 152 7.67 -16.85 16.70
C PRO A 152 7.07 -18.25 16.76
N ALA A 153 7.83 -19.25 17.20
CA ALA A 153 7.33 -20.62 17.30
C ALA A 153 5.96 -20.61 17.99
N GLY A 154 4.90 -21.03 17.27
CA GLY A 154 3.51 -20.92 17.72
C GLY A 154 2.66 -19.79 17.11
N ALA A 155 3.17 -19.05 16.13
CA ALA A 155 2.39 -18.07 15.38
C ALA A 155 1.34 -18.72 14.48
N MET A 156 0.09 -18.25 14.57
CA MET A 156 -0.98 -18.60 13.64
C MET A 156 -1.15 -17.48 12.62
N THR A 157 -1.02 -17.80 11.33
CA THR A 157 -1.22 -16.83 10.24
C THR A 157 -2.65 -16.87 9.75
N ILE A 158 -3.32 -15.72 9.76
CA ILE A 158 -4.70 -15.53 9.30
C ILE A 158 -4.71 -14.57 8.11
N SER A 159 -5.39 -14.93 7.03
CA SER A 159 -5.75 -13.97 5.98
C SER A 159 -7.04 -13.26 6.37
N VAL A 160 -7.06 -11.93 6.29
CA VAL A 160 -8.20 -11.07 6.62
C VAL A 160 -8.69 -10.42 5.33
N PRO A 161 -9.72 -10.96 4.67
CA PRO A 161 -10.31 -10.38 3.48
C PRO A 161 -10.86 -8.99 3.76
N ALA A 162 -10.64 -8.05 2.84
CA ALA A 162 -11.08 -6.67 3.03
C ALA A 162 -12.60 -6.50 2.88
N ASN A 163 -13.22 -7.41 2.13
CA ASN A 163 -14.60 -7.33 1.67
C ASN A 163 -15.65 -7.87 2.66
N GLN A 164 -15.26 -8.03 3.92
CA GLN A 164 -16.14 -8.50 4.97
C GLN A 164 -15.81 -7.80 6.30
N PRO A 165 -16.81 -7.58 7.17
CA PRO A 165 -16.61 -6.77 8.37
C PRO A 165 -15.72 -7.46 9.41
N TRP A 166 -15.85 -8.78 9.57
CA TRP A 166 -15.14 -9.56 10.59
C TRP A 166 -14.74 -10.93 10.09
N THR A 167 -13.47 -11.29 10.32
CA THR A 167 -12.87 -12.59 10.08
C THR A 167 -12.64 -13.27 11.42
N ASP A 168 -13.25 -14.45 11.61
CA ASP A 168 -13.01 -15.26 12.81
C ASP A 168 -11.62 -15.90 12.75
N THR A 169 -10.82 -15.72 13.80
CA THR A 169 -9.45 -16.25 13.87
C THR A 169 -9.37 -17.69 14.34
N GLY A 170 -10.45 -18.26 14.89
CA GLY A 170 -10.37 -19.54 15.61
C GLY A 170 -9.88 -19.42 17.06
N ILE A 171 -9.29 -18.28 17.44
CA ILE A 171 -8.62 -18.09 18.72
C ILE A 171 -9.64 -17.64 19.78
N THR A 172 -9.69 -18.37 20.89
CA THR A 172 -10.35 -17.91 22.11
C THR A 172 -9.31 -17.27 23.02
N VAL A 173 -9.59 -16.06 23.49
CA VAL A 173 -8.72 -15.29 24.38
C VAL A 173 -9.38 -15.06 25.74
N GLN A 174 -8.55 -14.80 26.75
CA GLN A 174 -8.97 -14.34 28.08
C GLN A 174 -8.64 -12.86 28.27
N ARG A 175 -9.45 -12.15 29.06
CA ARG A 175 -9.19 -10.77 29.45
C ARG A 175 -7.80 -10.67 30.09
N GLY A 176 -7.00 -9.72 29.62
CA GLY A 176 -5.63 -9.50 30.08
C GLY A 176 -4.59 -10.41 29.43
N GLU A 177 -4.99 -11.44 28.67
CA GLU A 177 -4.07 -12.22 27.84
C GLU A 177 -3.40 -11.29 26.82
N ARG A 178 -2.09 -11.42 26.67
CA ARG A 178 -1.32 -10.54 25.79
C ARG A 178 -1.13 -11.21 24.43
N ILE A 179 -1.73 -10.62 23.40
CA ILE A 179 -1.66 -11.11 22.02
C ILE A 179 -0.85 -10.13 21.19
N GLN A 180 0.15 -10.63 20.48
CA GLN A 180 0.91 -9.86 19.51
C GLN A 180 0.38 -10.14 18.11
N PHE A 181 0.29 -9.08 17.32
CA PHE A 181 -0.11 -9.10 15.92
C PHE A 181 1.06 -8.60 15.08
N ASN A 182 1.42 -9.34 14.05
CA ASN A 182 2.32 -8.87 13.01
C ASN A 182 1.56 -8.97 11.68
N ALA A 183 1.10 -7.82 11.20
CA ALA A 183 0.27 -7.75 10.01
C ALA A 183 1.02 -7.11 8.84
N SER A 184 0.72 -7.59 7.64
CA SER A 184 1.24 -7.08 6.38
C SER A 184 0.18 -7.18 5.28
N GLY A 185 0.48 -6.57 4.13
CA GLY A 185 -0.39 -6.54 2.97
C GLY A 185 -1.13 -5.21 2.85
N ASP A 186 -1.89 -5.12 1.77
CA ASP A 186 -2.58 -3.91 1.33
C ASP A 186 -3.96 -4.28 0.78
N ILE A 187 -4.87 -3.34 0.91
CA ILE A 187 -6.25 -3.45 0.45
C ILE A 187 -6.61 -2.23 -0.40
N MET A 188 -7.68 -2.35 -1.17
CA MET A 188 -8.40 -1.19 -1.69
C MET A 188 -9.64 -0.99 -0.83
N VAL A 189 -9.86 0.24 -0.34
CA VAL A 189 -11.07 0.66 0.39
C VAL A 189 -12.11 1.33 -0.50
N ALA A 190 -11.74 1.59 -1.75
CA ALA A 190 -12.61 2.01 -2.84
C ALA A 190 -11.83 1.88 -4.15
N ALA A 191 -12.48 2.12 -5.29
CA ALA A 191 -11.80 2.22 -6.58
C ALA A 191 -10.67 3.27 -6.52
N ASN A 192 -9.43 2.83 -6.76
CA ASN A 192 -8.20 3.64 -6.72
C ASN A 192 -7.85 4.24 -5.34
N ALA A 193 -8.41 3.72 -4.24
CA ALA A 193 -8.07 4.14 -2.88
C ALA A 193 -7.42 2.99 -2.12
N SER A 194 -6.09 2.93 -2.14
CA SER A 194 -5.34 1.89 -1.42
C SER A 194 -5.16 2.27 0.06
N SER A 195 -5.20 1.27 0.93
CA SER A 195 -4.87 1.39 2.35
C SER A 195 -3.98 0.24 2.80
N GLY A 196 -3.00 0.55 3.64
CA GLY A 196 -2.17 -0.43 4.32
C GLY A 196 -2.75 -0.76 5.69
N VAL A 197 -2.08 -1.65 6.42
CA VAL A 197 -2.52 -2.10 7.76
C VAL A 197 -2.77 -0.94 8.73
N GLY A 198 -2.01 0.16 8.60
CA GLY A 198 -2.15 1.36 9.44
C GLY A 198 -3.40 2.20 9.18
N GLY A 199 -4.07 1.99 8.05
CA GLY A 199 -5.16 2.83 7.58
C GLY A 199 -4.69 4.06 6.82
N SER A 200 -5.57 4.58 5.98
CA SER A 200 -5.41 5.86 5.30
C SER A 200 -6.08 6.99 6.11
N PRO A 201 -5.64 8.26 5.95
CA PRO A 201 -6.23 9.39 6.67
C PRO A 201 -7.76 9.41 6.58
N ILE A 202 -8.41 9.75 7.70
CA ILE A 202 -9.87 9.75 7.82
C ILE A 202 -10.47 10.74 6.81
N GLN A 203 -11.24 10.25 5.85
CA GLN A 203 -12.11 11.11 5.04
C GLN A 203 -13.35 11.48 5.86
N ALA A 204 -13.82 12.72 5.73
CA ALA A 204 -14.98 13.19 6.48
C ALA A 204 -16.26 12.47 6.01
N GLY A 205 -16.99 11.83 6.94
CA GLY A 205 -18.39 11.40 6.71
C GLY A 205 -18.75 9.97 7.09
N GLY A 206 -17.77 9.08 7.33
CA GLY A 206 -18.04 7.66 7.62
C GLY A 206 -18.20 7.30 9.10
N ARG A 207 -19.01 6.29 9.43
CA ARG A 207 -19.17 5.75 10.80
C ARG A 207 -18.31 4.51 11.00
N LEU A 208 -17.01 4.74 11.16
CA LEU A 208 -16.01 3.69 11.30
C LEU A 208 -16.17 2.89 12.62
N PRO A 209 -15.92 1.57 12.64
CA PRO A 209 -15.91 0.77 13.86
C PRO A 209 -14.98 1.30 14.96
N VAL A 210 -13.83 1.87 14.58
CA VAL A 210 -12.91 2.61 15.44
C VAL A 210 -12.81 4.04 14.92
N ALA A 211 -13.58 4.94 15.54
CA ALA A 211 -13.84 6.28 15.04
C ALA A 211 -12.61 7.20 14.92
N ASN A 212 -11.56 6.96 15.70
CA ASN A 212 -10.33 7.76 15.71
C ASN A 212 -9.16 7.11 14.96
N ALA A 213 -9.44 6.05 14.18
CA ALA A 213 -8.45 5.38 13.34
C ALA A 213 -8.75 5.60 11.86
N GLY A 214 -7.72 5.50 11.02
CA GLY A 214 -7.84 5.65 9.57
C GLY A 214 -8.76 4.61 8.94
N VAL A 215 -9.35 4.97 7.79
CA VAL A 215 -10.13 4.02 6.97
C VAL A 215 -9.20 2.92 6.47
N GLY A 216 -9.67 1.68 6.44
CA GLY A 216 -8.86 0.54 6.00
C GLY A 216 -7.88 0.00 7.06
N ALA A 217 -7.77 0.63 8.23
CA ALA A 217 -6.88 0.15 9.29
C ALA A 217 -7.28 -1.25 9.78
N LEU A 218 -6.30 -2.09 10.12
CA LEU A 218 -6.56 -3.37 10.77
C LEU A 218 -7.06 -3.14 12.21
N ILE A 219 -8.23 -3.70 12.50
CA ILE A 219 -8.87 -3.64 13.81
C ILE A 219 -9.19 -5.06 14.31
N ALA A 220 -9.50 -5.16 15.59
CA ALA A 220 -9.98 -6.39 16.20
C ALA A 220 -11.14 -6.15 17.16
N ARG A 221 -11.87 -7.22 17.46
CA ARG A 221 -12.82 -7.28 18.57
C ARG A 221 -12.79 -8.65 19.23
N VAL A 222 -13.31 -8.72 20.45
CA VAL A 222 -13.51 -9.99 21.16
C VAL A 222 -15.01 -10.22 21.35
N GLY A 223 -15.52 -11.31 20.78
CA GLY A 223 -16.95 -11.60 20.70
C GLY A 223 -17.71 -10.45 20.02
N ASN A 224 -18.79 -10.00 20.67
CA ASN A 224 -19.57 -8.83 20.22
C ASN A 224 -19.18 -7.54 20.96
N GLY A 225 -18.01 -7.51 21.58
CA GLY A 225 -17.49 -6.34 22.29
C GLY A 225 -17.08 -5.20 21.34
N PRO A 226 -16.66 -4.05 21.91
CA PRO A 226 -16.17 -2.92 21.12
C PRO A 226 -14.91 -3.30 20.33
N ALA A 227 -14.80 -2.71 19.14
CA ALA A 227 -13.61 -2.82 18.31
C ALA A 227 -12.45 -1.99 18.90
N PHE A 228 -11.22 -2.44 18.65
CA PHE A 228 -10.00 -1.74 19.02
C PHE A 228 -8.98 -1.78 17.89
N LEU A 229 -8.09 -0.78 17.86
CA LEU A 229 -7.08 -0.64 16.83
C LEU A 229 -5.91 -1.62 17.02
N ILE A 230 -5.52 -2.31 15.94
CA ILE A 230 -4.24 -3.01 15.86
C ILE A 230 -3.26 -2.16 15.04
N ALA A 231 -3.66 -1.78 13.81
CA ALA A 231 -2.81 -1.05 12.88
C ALA A 231 -1.41 -1.67 12.76
N THR A 232 -0.36 -0.85 12.71
CA THR A 232 1.04 -1.28 12.63
C THR A 232 1.67 -1.65 13.98
N ASN A 233 0.87 -1.77 15.06
CA ASN A 233 1.39 -2.07 16.39
C ASN A 233 1.92 -3.51 16.48
N THR A 234 3.21 -3.64 16.79
CA THR A 234 3.89 -4.93 16.97
C THR A 234 4.07 -5.34 18.44
N ALA A 235 3.68 -4.49 19.39
CA ALA A 235 3.72 -4.81 20.81
C ALA A 235 2.53 -5.70 21.22
N PRO A 236 2.70 -6.64 22.17
CA PRO A 236 1.57 -7.45 22.66
C PRO A 236 0.48 -6.59 23.30
N ILE A 237 -0.75 -6.75 22.86
CA ILE A 237 -1.95 -6.03 23.33
C ILE A 237 -2.67 -6.90 24.38
N PRO A 238 -2.99 -6.36 25.58
CA PRO A 238 -3.84 -7.07 26.54
C PRO A 238 -5.29 -7.13 26.03
N MET A 239 -5.87 -8.33 25.96
CA MET A 239 -7.22 -8.53 25.43
C MET A 239 -8.28 -7.92 26.38
N PRO A 240 -9.27 -7.19 25.84
CA PRO A 240 -10.21 -6.42 26.67
C PRO A 240 -11.29 -7.28 27.35
N ALA A 241 -11.51 -8.49 26.86
CA ALA A 241 -12.57 -9.40 27.28
C ALA A 241 -12.20 -10.86 27.04
N ASN A 242 -13.02 -11.76 27.59
CA ASN A 242 -12.98 -13.19 27.25
C ASN A 242 -13.80 -13.44 25.98
N GLY A 243 -13.33 -14.31 25.08
CA GLY A 243 -14.14 -14.77 23.96
C GLY A 243 -13.37 -14.99 22.67
N ARG A 244 -14.09 -15.09 21.55
CA ARG A 244 -13.52 -15.30 20.22
C ARG A 244 -12.91 -14.01 19.68
N LEU A 245 -11.64 -14.07 19.31
CA LEU A 245 -10.94 -12.97 18.66
C LEU A 245 -11.32 -12.92 17.18
N GLN A 246 -11.74 -11.76 16.71
CA GLN A 246 -12.05 -11.50 15.31
C GLN A 246 -11.23 -10.31 14.81
N LEU A 247 -10.77 -10.39 13.57
CA LEU A 247 -10.05 -9.32 12.87
C LEU A 247 -10.96 -8.66 11.84
N GLY A 248 -10.81 -7.37 11.60
CA GLY A 248 -11.65 -6.65 10.65
C GLY A 248 -10.92 -5.47 10.01
N ILE A 249 -11.56 -4.88 9.02
CA ILE A 249 -11.13 -3.63 8.39
C ILE A 249 -11.94 -2.48 8.97
N ASN A 250 -11.24 -1.41 9.35
CA ASN A 250 -11.87 -0.18 9.82
C ASN A 250 -12.51 0.58 8.66
N ASP A 251 -13.68 0.12 8.24
CA ASP A 251 -14.45 0.67 7.14
C ASP A 251 -15.94 0.59 7.47
N ASP A 252 -16.75 1.45 6.88
CA ASP A 252 -18.21 1.43 6.99
C ASP A 252 -18.91 0.89 5.73
N HIS A 253 -18.16 0.71 4.63
CA HIS A 253 -18.59 -0.04 3.46
C HIS A 253 -17.52 -1.09 3.07
N HIS A 254 -17.87 -2.37 3.10
CA HIS A 254 -16.92 -3.46 2.77
C HIS A 254 -17.13 -4.03 1.37
N ALA A 255 -18.28 -3.80 0.74
CA ALA A 255 -18.65 -4.48 -0.50
C ALA A 255 -17.79 -4.02 -1.71
N ASP A 256 -17.23 -2.82 -1.64
CA ASP A 256 -16.32 -2.22 -2.61
C ASP A 256 -14.83 -2.43 -2.27
N ASN A 257 -14.56 -3.12 -1.15
CA ASN A 257 -13.19 -3.37 -0.72
C ASN A 257 -12.63 -4.60 -1.43
N THR A 258 -11.34 -4.57 -1.75
CA THR A 258 -10.63 -5.70 -2.37
C THR A 258 -9.27 -5.93 -1.74
N GLY A 259 -8.72 -7.14 -1.92
CA GLY A 259 -7.46 -7.54 -1.29
C GLY A 259 -7.63 -8.16 0.10
N ASN A 260 -6.53 -8.39 0.79
CA ASN A 260 -6.50 -8.95 2.13
C ASN A 260 -5.23 -8.52 2.89
N PHE A 261 -5.33 -8.48 4.21
CA PHE A 261 -4.15 -8.48 5.07
C PHE A 261 -3.77 -9.91 5.43
N THR A 262 -2.48 -10.14 5.66
CA THR A 262 -1.94 -11.35 6.29
C THR A 262 -1.50 -10.99 7.70
N VAL A 263 -2.02 -11.69 8.71
CA VAL A 263 -1.78 -11.38 10.12
C VAL A 263 -1.24 -12.61 10.83
N ALA A 264 0.01 -12.54 11.27
CA ALA A 264 0.59 -13.52 12.19
C ALA A 264 0.23 -13.15 13.63
N ILE A 265 -0.41 -14.08 14.34
CA ILE A 265 -0.90 -13.91 15.71
C ILE A 265 -0.12 -14.82 16.64
N THR A 266 0.46 -14.23 17.69
CA THR A 266 1.19 -14.98 18.73
C THR A 266 0.68 -14.63 20.11
N ARG A 267 0.61 -15.63 20.97
CA ARG A 267 0.43 -15.41 22.42
C ARG A 267 1.79 -15.02 22.99
N ALA A 268 1.89 -13.83 23.56
CA ALA A 268 3.10 -13.47 24.29
C ALA A 268 3.15 -14.31 25.57
N GLY A 269 4.25 -15.02 25.80
CA GLY A 269 4.50 -15.73 27.05
C GLY A 269 4.36 -14.78 28.25
N ARG A 270 3.93 -15.31 29.38
CA ARG A 270 3.84 -14.55 30.63
C ARG A 270 5.22 -14.09 31.10
#